data_AF-A0AAV9Z517-F1
#
_entry.id   AF-A0AAV9Z517-F1
#
_cell.length_a   1.000
_cell.length_b   1.000
_cell.length_c   1.000
_cell.angle_alpha   90.00
_cell.angle_beta   90.00
_cell.angle_gamma   90.00
#
_symmetry.space_group_name_H-M   'P 1'
#
loop_
_entity.id
_entity.type
_entity.pdbx_description
1 polymer ?
#
loop_
_entity_poly.entity_id
_entity_poly.type
_entity_poly.pdbx_seq_one_letter_code
_entity_poly.pdbx_strand_id
1 'polypeptide(L)'
;IYEGGYVVNSTKVEELLKAESLVPTENAFSNRLDGLDFNIFDALVVDFMHETELGDLKSLIKHLIRILNTRGADVVNEFNARYVFRQVAPFGRSTIRRFPHNVSELKKLGARNYEDILQV
;
A
#
# COMPACT_ATOMS: atom_id res chain seq x y z
N ILE A 1 -7.10 -25.59 -16.00
CA ILE A 1 -6.64 -25.01 -17.29
C ILE A 1 -5.56 -25.90 -17.91
N TYR A 2 -4.45 -26.15 -17.19
CA TYR A 2 -3.35 -26.99 -17.67
C TYR A 2 -3.71 -28.47 -17.88
N GLU A 3 -4.42 -29.11 -16.93
CA GLU A 3 -4.89 -30.49 -17.09
C GLU A 3 -5.86 -30.67 -18.27
N GLY A 4 -6.57 -29.60 -18.64
CA GLY A 4 -7.46 -29.59 -19.79
C GLY A 4 -6.77 -29.33 -21.14
N GLY A 5 -5.44 -29.16 -21.15
CA GLY A 5 -4.66 -28.90 -22.37
C GLY A 5 -4.99 -27.58 -23.08
N TYR A 6 -5.63 -26.63 -22.38
CA TYR A 6 -6.03 -25.36 -23.00
C TYR A 6 -4.82 -24.46 -23.21
N VAL A 7 -4.74 -23.84 -24.39
CA VAL A 7 -3.76 -22.80 -24.68
C VAL A 7 -4.08 -21.57 -23.83
N VAL A 8 -3.05 -20.92 -23.28
CA VAL A 8 -3.18 -19.77 -22.36
C VAL A 8 -4.00 -18.63 -22.97
N ASN A 9 -3.86 -18.38 -24.27
CA ASN A 9 -4.60 -17.33 -24.99
C ASN A 9 -5.89 -17.84 -25.65
N SER A 10 -6.42 -18.99 -25.21
CA SER A 10 -7.67 -19.50 -25.75
C SER A 10 -8.86 -18.70 -25.21
N THR A 11 -9.92 -18.58 -26.02
CA THR A 11 -11.17 -17.90 -25.65
C THR A 11 -11.72 -18.42 -24.32
N LYS A 12 -11.59 -19.73 -24.06
CA LYS A 12 -12.05 -20.36 -22.83
C LYS A 12 -11.27 -19.93 -21.59
N VAL A 13 -9.97 -19.67 -21.72
CA VAL A 13 -9.15 -19.15 -20.62
C VAL A 13 -9.41 -17.67 -20.41
N GLU A 14 -9.58 -16.90 -21.49
CA GLU A 14 -9.98 -15.50 -21.41
C GLU A 14 -11.34 -15.32 -20.72
N GLU A 15 -12.37 -16.09 -21.09
CA GLU A 15 -13.69 -16.02 -20.46
C GLU A 15 -13.64 -16.25 -18.95
N LEU A 16 -12.74 -17.10 -18.47
CA LEU A 16 -12.59 -17.41 -17.05
C LEU A 16 -11.81 -16.36 -16.27
N LEU A 17 -10.77 -15.75 -16.86
CA LEU A 17 -9.77 -14.97 -16.12
C LEU A 17 -9.78 -13.47 -16.45
N LYS A 18 -10.34 -13.07 -17.60
CA LYS A 18 -10.24 -11.68 -18.10
C LYS A 18 -11.01 -10.68 -17.26
N ALA A 19 -12.12 -11.08 -16.65
CA ALA A 19 -12.91 -10.19 -15.80
C ALA A 19 -12.11 -9.65 -14.60
N GLU A 20 -11.21 -10.46 -14.07
CA GLU A 20 -10.35 -10.13 -12.93
C GLU A 20 -8.90 -9.83 -13.37
N SER A 21 -8.64 -9.76 -14.68
CA SER A 21 -7.30 -9.57 -15.25
C SER A 21 -6.26 -10.60 -14.75
N LEU A 22 -6.70 -11.83 -14.47
CA LEU A 22 -5.85 -12.91 -13.98
C LEU A 22 -5.12 -13.62 -15.12
N VAL A 23 -4.00 -14.27 -14.79
CA VAL A 23 -3.21 -15.08 -15.71
C VAL A 23 -3.08 -16.47 -15.11
N PRO A 24 -3.30 -17.57 -15.87
CA PRO A 24 -3.13 -18.91 -15.33
C PRO A 24 -1.64 -19.10 -15.06
N THR A 25 -1.26 -19.06 -13.80
CA THR A 25 0.14 -19.18 -13.36
C THR A 25 0.18 -20.19 -12.23
N GLU A 26 0.89 -21.30 -12.44
CA GLU A 26 1.24 -22.22 -11.36
C GLU A 26 2.49 -21.71 -10.64
N ASN A 27 2.41 -21.61 -9.32
CA ASN A 27 3.51 -21.16 -8.48
C ASN A 27 3.70 -22.11 -7.28
N ALA A 28 4.75 -21.88 -6.49
CA ALA A 28 5.04 -22.74 -5.35
C ALA A 28 3.92 -22.75 -4.29
N PHE A 29 3.11 -21.68 -4.21
CA PHE A 29 1.97 -21.59 -3.30
C PHE A 29 0.79 -22.39 -3.80
N SER A 30 0.44 -22.31 -5.10
CA SER A 30 -0.63 -23.13 -5.67
C SER A 30 -0.36 -24.60 -5.41
N ASN A 31 0.87 -25.08 -5.64
CA ASN A 31 1.21 -26.50 -5.46
C ASN A 31 1.21 -26.97 -4.00
N ARG A 32 1.49 -26.08 -3.04
CA ARG A 32 1.58 -26.46 -1.61
C ARG A 32 0.30 -26.20 -0.82
N LEU A 33 -0.57 -25.32 -1.31
CA LEU A 33 -1.78 -24.88 -0.62
C LEU A 33 -3.07 -25.43 -1.25
N ASP A 34 -2.99 -26.09 -2.42
CA ASP A 34 -4.12 -26.68 -3.14
C ASP A 34 -5.04 -27.56 -2.26
N GLY A 35 -4.46 -28.28 -1.28
CA GLY A 35 -5.20 -29.16 -0.37
C GLY A 35 -5.69 -28.51 0.93
N LEU A 36 -5.44 -27.22 1.15
CA LEU A 36 -5.70 -26.56 2.44
C LEU A 36 -6.93 -25.64 2.46
N ASP A 37 -7.74 -25.64 1.39
CA ASP A 37 -8.87 -24.70 1.19
C ASP A 37 -8.46 -23.25 1.53
N PHE A 38 -7.23 -22.90 1.15
CA PHE A 38 -6.59 -21.64 1.52
C PHE A 38 -6.31 -20.83 0.27
N ASN A 39 -7.01 -19.71 0.12
CA ASN A 39 -6.78 -18.78 -0.96
C ASN A 39 -5.63 -17.83 -0.60
N ILE A 40 -4.50 -17.95 -1.28
CA ILE A 40 -3.34 -17.08 -1.08
C ILE A 40 -3.65 -15.62 -1.41
N PHE A 41 -4.53 -15.36 -2.39
CA PHE A 41 -4.86 -13.99 -2.80
C PHE A 41 -5.62 -13.25 -1.69
N ASP A 42 -6.44 -13.94 -0.90
CA ASP A 42 -7.13 -13.36 0.25
C ASP A 42 -6.19 -13.10 1.44
N ALA A 43 -5.06 -13.81 1.50
CA ALA A 43 -4.06 -13.67 2.56
C ALA A 43 -3.03 -12.57 2.28
N LEU A 44 -2.86 -12.17 1.02
CA LEU A 44 -1.96 -11.10 0.63
C LEU A 44 -2.63 -9.76 0.90
N VAL A 45 -2.23 -9.11 1.99
CA VAL A 45 -2.61 -7.73 2.27
C VAL A 45 -1.95 -6.82 1.24
N VAL A 46 -2.76 -5.94 0.64
CA VAL A 46 -2.28 -4.87 -0.25
C VAL A 46 -1.23 -4.04 0.49
N ASP A 47 0.01 -4.09 0.02
CA ASP A 47 1.12 -3.31 0.58
C ASP A 47 1.43 -2.16 -0.38
N PHE A 48 1.10 -0.94 0.05
CA PHE A 48 1.30 0.26 -0.76
C PHE A 48 2.79 0.48 -1.08
N MET A 49 3.69 0.02 -0.20
CA MET A 49 5.13 0.08 -0.43
C MET A 49 5.65 -0.97 -1.42
N HIS A 50 4.85 -1.98 -1.75
CA HIS A 50 5.15 -2.91 -2.84
C HIS A 50 4.68 -2.37 -4.20
N GLU A 51 3.55 -1.66 -4.22
CA GLU A 51 2.89 -1.24 -5.45
C GLU A 51 3.36 0.12 -5.96
N THR A 52 3.85 1.01 -5.09
CA THR A 52 4.20 2.38 -5.46
C THR A 52 5.67 2.70 -5.20
N GLU A 53 6.31 3.39 -6.15
CA GLU A 53 7.68 3.88 -5.96
C GLU A 53 7.73 4.95 -4.85
N LEU A 54 8.71 4.83 -3.95
CA LEU A 54 8.91 5.79 -2.85
C LEU A 54 9.13 7.23 -3.36
N GLY A 55 9.67 7.40 -4.57
CA GLY A 55 9.89 8.70 -5.20
C GLY A 55 8.58 9.44 -5.49
N ASP A 56 7.60 8.73 -6.03
CA ASP A 56 6.29 9.28 -6.38
C ASP A 56 5.52 9.69 -5.13
N LEU A 57 5.55 8.84 -4.11
CA LEU A 57 4.97 9.11 -2.80
C LEU A 57 5.54 10.39 -2.17
N LYS A 58 6.87 10.56 -2.23
CA LYS A 58 7.54 11.78 -1.77
C LYS A 58 7.11 13.00 -2.57
N SER A 59 6.94 12.85 -3.88
CA SER A 59 6.50 13.94 -4.75
C SER A 59 5.10 14.40 -4.38
N LEU A 60 4.17 13.45 -4.21
CA LEU A 60 2.80 13.72 -3.80
C LEU A 60 2.73 14.44 -2.45
N ILE A 61 3.39 13.91 -1.42
CA ILE A 61 3.36 14.50 -0.06
C ILE A 61 3.96 15.91 -0.06
N LYS A 62 5.06 16.13 -0.80
CA LYS A 62 5.63 17.48 -0.97
C LYS A 62 4.65 18.43 -1.65
N HIS A 63 3.91 17.95 -2.65
CA HIS A 63 2.90 18.75 -3.33
C HIS A 63 1.76 19.14 -2.39
N LEU A 64 1.24 18.18 -1.60
CA LEU A 64 0.20 18.44 -0.60
C LEU A 64 0.67 19.47 0.45
N ILE A 65 1.90 19.36 0.95
CA ILE A 65 2.48 20.33 1.89
C ILE A 65 2.60 21.71 1.25
N ARG A 66 2.97 21.80 -0.03
CA ARG A 66 2.98 23.09 -0.76
C ARG A 66 1.59 23.71 -0.82
N ILE A 67 0.54 22.91 -1.07
CA ILE A 67 -0.84 23.39 -1.06
C ILE A 67 -1.21 23.91 0.35
N LEU A 68 -0.87 23.17 1.40
CA LEU A 68 -1.12 23.61 2.79
C LEU A 68 -0.41 24.95 3.09
N ASN A 69 0.82 25.13 2.62
CA ASN A 69 1.53 26.40 2.77
C ASN A 69 0.82 27.58 2.10
N THR A 70 0.05 27.36 1.02
CA THR A 70 -0.74 28.45 0.40
C THR A 70 -1.89 28.94 1.27
N ARG A 71 -2.35 28.13 2.22
CA ARG A 71 -3.45 28.47 3.15
C ARG A 71 -2.96 29.21 4.40
N GLY A 72 -1.67 29.22 4.66
CA GLY A 72 -1.06 29.91 5.81
C GLY A 72 -0.42 28.96 6.82
N ALA A 73 0.43 29.53 7.68
CA ALA A 73 1.22 28.78 8.66
C ALA A 73 0.36 28.03 9.69
N ASP A 74 -0.82 28.54 10.02
CA ASP A 74 -1.72 27.93 10.99
C ASP A 74 -2.22 26.54 10.54
N VAL A 75 -2.50 26.39 9.25
CA VAL A 75 -2.94 25.10 8.68
C VAL A 75 -1.81 24.08 8.65
N VAL A 76 -0.57 24.52 8.41
CA VAL A 76 0.61 23.65 8.47
C VAL A 76 0.92 23.23 9.91
N ASN A 77 0.75 24.15 10.86
CA ASN A 77 0.88 23.85 12.29
C ASN A 77 -0.21 22.89 12.76
N GLU A 78 -1.44 23.05 12.28
CA GLU A 78 -2.51 22.11 12.54
C GLU A 78 -2.23 20.73 11.93
N PHE A 79 -1.69 20.66 10.71
CA PHE A 79 -1.22 19.41 10.11
C PHE A 79 -0.15 18.74 10.98
N ASN A 80 0.91 19.46 11.34
CA ASN A 80 1.96 18.94 12.23
C ASN A 80 1.38 18.48 13.57
N ALA A 81 0.52 19.29 14.18
CA ALA A 81 -0.18 18.95 15.41
C ALA A 81 -1.03 17.68 15.22
N ARG A 82 -1.80 17.53 14.15
CA ARG A 82 -2.61 16.34 13.91
C ARG A 82 -1.78 15.08 13.77
N TYR A 83 -0.57 15.11 13.19
CA TYR A 83 0.30 13.92 13.13
C TYR A 83 1.07 13.66 14.43
N VAL A 84 1.42 14.70 15.17
CA VAL A 84 2.10 14.63 16.47
C VAL A 84 1.15 14.20 17.59
N PHE A 85 -0.03 14.82 17.61
CA PHE A 85 -1.18 14.52 18.45
C PHE A 85 -2.10 13.49 17.82
N ARG A 86 -1.68 12.80 16.74
CA ARG A 86 -2.51 11.75 16.13
C ARG A 86 -2.77 10.76 17.24
N GLN A 87 -4.04 10.73 17.62
CA GLN A 87 -4.70 9.79 18.49
C GLN A 87 -4.73 8.38 17.86
N VAL A 88 -3.80 8.10 16.93
CA VAL A 88 -3.47 6.76 16.49
C VAL A 88 -2.57 6.22 17.60
N ALA A 89 -3.20 5.53 18.55
CA ALA A 89 -2.45 4.78 19.54
C ALA A 89 -1.44 3.90 18.80
N PRO A 90 -0.19 3.81 19.27
CA PRO A 90 0.77 2.88 18.68
C PRO A 90 0.13 1.48 18.67
N PHE A 91 -0.17 0.97 17.48
CA PHE A 91 -0.77 -0.35 17.35
C PHE A 91 0.34 -1.39 17.43
N GLY A 92 0.35 -2.13 18.54
CA GLY A 92 1.38 -3.13 18.84
C GLY A 92 2.76 -2.53 19.10
N ARG A 93 3.72 -3.39 19.43
CA ARG A 93 5.12 -2.98 19.72
C ARG A 93 5.89 -2.50 18.48
N SER A 94 5.32 -2.62 17.28
CA SER A 94 6.11 -2.68 16.04
C SER A 94 5.61 -1.82 14.88
N THR A 95 4.31 -1.48 14.83
CA THR A 95 3.67 -1.13 13.54
C THR A 95 3.58 0.38 13.31
N ILE A 96 3.11 1.17 14.29
CA ILE A 96 3.00 2.64 14.15
C ILE A 96 3.86 3.33 15.21
N ARG A 97 4.89 4.08 14.77
CA ARG A 97 5.79 4.84 15.64
C ARG A 97 5.35 6.30 15.74
N ARG A 98 5.67 6.95 16.86
CA ARG A 98 5.43 8.39 17.03
C ARG A 98 6.13 9.18 15.93
N PHE A 99 5.39 10.07 15.27
CA PHE A 99 5.93 11.00 14.32
C PHE A 99 6.74 12.12 15.01
N PRO A 100 7.74 12.69 14.33
CA PRO A 100 8.45 13.87 14.83
C PRO A 100 7.53 15.08 14.92
N HIS A 101 7.89 16.05 15.76
CA HIS A 101 7.10 17.26 16.02
C HIS A 101 6.78 18.10 14.77
N ASN A 102 7.56 17.90 13.69
CA ASN A 102 7.39 18.61 12.42
C ASN A 102 7.42 17.61 11.24
N VAL A 103 6.25 17.09 10.89
CA VAL A 103 6.08 16.15 9.77
C VAL A 103 6.18 16.88 8.43
N SER A 104 5.78 18.14 8.37
CA SER A 104 5.82 18.96 7.15
C SER A 104 7.24 19.19 6.60
N GLU A 105 8.28 19.05 7.41
CA GLU A 105 9.68 19.11 6.95
C GLU A 105 10.13 17.85 6.22
N LEU A 106 9.42 16.72 6.37
CA LEU A 106 9.75 15.41 5.79
C LEU A 106 11.19 14.93 6.08
N LYS A 107 11.80 15.41 7.17
CA LYS A 107 13.16 15.05 7.58
C LYS A 107 13.17 13.81 8.46
N LYS A 108 14.19 12.97 8.28
CA LYS A 108 14.45 11.76 9.09
C LYS A 108 13.30 10.75 9.09
N LEU A 109 12.51 10.70 8.00
CA LEU A 109 11.44 9.72 7.80
C LEU A 109 11.96 8.50 7.02
N GLY A 110 11.66 7.30 7.52
CA GLY A 110 11.85 6.06 6.76
C GLY A 110 10.74 5.88 5.72
N ALA A 111 10.93 4.96 4.77
CA ALA A 111 9.95 4.70 3.70
C ALA A 111 8.53 4.44 4.25
N ARG A 112 8.42 3.57 5.26
CA ARG A 112 7.16 3.26 5.96
C ARG A 112 6.45 4.48 6.54
N ASN A 113 7.20 5.50 6.98
CA ASN A 113 6.58 6.70 7.53
C ASN A 113 5.87 7.54 6.47
N TYR A 114 6.27 7.44 5.20
CA TYR A 114 5.54 8.10 4.12
C TYR A 114 4.21 7.41 3.83
N GLU A 115 4.18 6.09 3.92
CA GLU A 115 2.95 5.29 3.83
C GLU A 115 2.02 5.61 5.01
N ASP A 116 2.54 5.59 6.25
CA ASP A 116 1.79 5.93 7.46
C ASP A 116 1.21 7.37 7.42
N ILE A 117 1.83 8.27 6.63
CA ILE A 117 1.31 9.64 6.43
C ILE A 117 0.05 9.63 5.56
N LEU A 118 -0.04 8.74 4.57
CA LEU A 118 -1.18 8.62 3.67
C LEU A 118 -2.27 7.67 4.18
N GLN A 119 -1.90 6.68 4.99
CA GLN A 119 -2.85 5.79 5.65
C GLN A 119 -3.61 6.59 6.72
N VAL A 120 -4.81 7.05 6.35
CA VAL A 120 -5.80 7.72 7.21
C VAL A 120 -6.91 6.77 7.56
#